data_AF-A0A7X9IV05-F1
#
_entry.id   AF-A0A7X9IV05-F1
#
_cell.length_a   1.000
_cell.length_b   1.000
_cell.length_c   1.000
_cell.angle_alpha   90.00
_cell.angle_beta   90.00
_cell.angle_gamma   90.00
#
_symmetry.space_group_name_H-M   'P 1'
#
loop_
_entity.id
_entity.type
_entity.pdbx_description
1 polymer ?
#
loop_
_entity_poly.entity_id
_entity_poly.type
_entity_poly.pdbx_seq_one_letter_code
_entity_poly.pdbx_strand_id
1 'polypeptide(L)'
;MDEPCEGRVTGGPRRRRARVRLRAAWAVWWTLGTAAAACDDGDPVAPVEDTGAEGDEAAGADADADGDVGFDADDDGGADGPEDVSGGAWVRITFPEDGAEVPNPVTLRWEAGGGVAAVAFEADGWPLQRDPMPADLGAYEYSFTGVNYVRHVVLRGYDAGGVEVATDEVDFTPTEQVCSIPDPPGFNHYTVEVINNWDLYPKDGTFPYCWESTGAMCGENWGQIYDGYYGGELLFPGGGDCFCSGHTLEIFLRAYRLWQAEHGVPETVPFQVGGNVLSVASVDVGVFYQHWQGFGVAREASAANAFETAGIGENLWEDRWDEVLPGDYVNLSRSTGSGHAVIFVNWIEDSGEKIGLRYYGCNSRGASCPDPDDPLGTTGNSGPSFVTEYFEGHGGTVLPEYLFIGRVFEPTTAP
;
A
#
# COMPACT_ATOMS: atom_id res chain seq x y z
N MET A 1 45.94 -72.03 -7.47
CA MET A 1 45.71 -73.34 -6.82
C MET A 1 44.34 -73.27 -6.18
N ASP A 2 43.38 -73.81 -6.93
CA ASP A 2 42.21 -74.60 -6.53
C ASP A 2 41.17 -74.03 -5.56
N GLU A 3 40.03 -73.66 -6.15
CA GLU A 3 38.66 -73.81 -5.63
C GLU A 3 38.30 -75.31 -5.41
N PRO A 4 37.07 -75.77 -5.01
CA PRO A 4 35.77 -75.08 -4.82
C PRO A 4 34.89 -75.59 -3.64
N CYS A 5 33.72 -74.98 -3.42
CA CYS A 5 32.47 -75.71 -3.18
C CYS A 5 31.20 -74.85 -3.39
N GLU A 6 30.27 -75.41 -4.17
CA GLU A 6 29.01 -74.85 -4.69
C GLU A 6 27.84 -74.85 -3.67
N GLY A 7 26.82 -74.02 -3.94
CA GLY A 7 25.46 -74.15 -3.37
C GLY A 7 24.43 -73.23 -4.03
N ARG A 8 23.41 -73.83 -4.68
CA ARG A 8 22.42 -73.25 -5.63
C ARG A 8 21.19 -72.53 -5.01
N VAL A 9 20.78 -71.44 -5.68
CA VAL A 9 19.46 -71.05 -6.27
C VAL A 9 18.14 -71.05 -5.46
N THR A 10 17.43 -69.91 -5.46
CA THR A 10 16.03 -69.64 -5.96
C THR A 10 15.62 -68.21 -5.51
N GLY A 11 15.26 -67.26 -6.39
CA GLY A 11 13.89 -67.02 -6.89
C GLY A 11 13.38 -65.63 -6.45
N GLY A 12 12.97 -64.75 -7.39
CA GLY A 12 12.62 -63.32 -7.15
C GLY A 12 11.30 -63.06 -6.39
N PRO A 13 10.84 -61.78 -6.28
CA PRO A 13 10.39 -61.03 -7.46
C PRO A 13 10.83 -59.56 -7.56
N ARG A 14 10.86 -59.11 -8.82
CA ARG A 14 11.14 -57.76 -9.33
C ARG A 14 10.05 -56.76 -8.92
N ARG A 15 10.44 -55.64 -8.30
CA ARG A 15 9.58 -54.45 -8.15
C ARG A 15 9.46 -53.73 -9.50
N ARG A 16 8.24 -53.61 -10.00
CA ARG A 16 7.87 -52.82 -11.19
C ARG A 16 7.90 -51.33 -10.84
N ARG A 17 8.71 -50.56 -11.56
CA ARG A 17 8.55 -49.09 -11.68
C ARG A 17 7.35 -48.82 -12.60
N ALA A 18 6.34 -48.14 -12.10
CA ALA A 18 5.29 -47.57 -12.93
C ALA A 18 5.86 -46.34 -13.64
N ARG A 19 6.11 -46.46 -14.95
CA ARG A 19 6.21 -45.31 -15.86
C ARG A 19 4.80 -45.01 -16.33
N VAL A 20 4.23 -43.89 -15.89
CA VAL A 20 3.03 -43.34 -16.52
C VAL A 20 3.44 -42.73 -17.85
N ARG A 21 2.91 -43.29 -18.93
CA ARG A 21 3.02 -42.76 -20.29
C ARG A 21 1.93 -41.70 -20.46
N LEU A 22 2.32 -40.43 -20.59
CA LEU A 22 1.45 -39.41 -21.20
C LEU A 22 1.47 -39.62 -22.72
N ARG A 23 0.27 -39.79 -23.28
CA ARG A 23 0.03 -39.92 -24.71
C ARG A 23 0.04 -38.53 -25.35
N ALA A 24 0.89 -38.37 -26.35
CA ALA A 24 0.73 -37.37 -27.39
C ALA A 24 -0.52 -37.69 -28.23
N ALA A 25 -1.35 -36.68 -28.50
CA ALA A 25 -2.05 -36.55 -29.78
C ALA A 25 -2.65 -35.14 -29.92
N TRP A 26 -2.55 -34.62 -31.16
CA TRP A 26 -3.21 -33.44 -31.74
C TRP A 26 -2.49 -32.09 -31.64
N ALA A 27 -1.49 -31.94 -32.51
CA ALA A 27 -1.17 -30.67 -33.15
C ALA A 27 -2.12 -30.47 -34.34
N VAL A 28 -2.93 -29.41 -34.31
CA VAL A 28 -3.60 -28.86 -35.50
C VAL A 28 -2.93 -27.53 -35.79
N TRP A 29 -2.28 -27.47 -36.94
CA TRP A 29 -1.72 -26.26 -37.52
C TRP A 29 -2.84 -25.28 -37.89
N TRP A 30 -2.74 -24.05 -37.38
CA TRP A 30 -3.34 -22.87 -38.01
C TRP A 30 -2.24 -21.86 -38.26
N THR A 31 -1.89 -21.71 -39.54
CA THR A 31 -1.15 -20.58 -40.06
C THR A 31 -2.09 -19.40 -40.21
N LEU A 32 -1.88 -18.36 -39.40
CA LEU A 32 -2.44 -17.03 -39.63
C LEU A 32 -1.25 -16.06 -39.67
N GLY A 33 -1.04 -15.49 -40.85
CA GLY A 33 -0.06 -14.45 -41.08
C GLY A 33 -0.56 -13.13 -40.50
N THR A 34 0.37 -12.40 -39.89
CA THR A 34 0.22 -10.98 -39.58
C THR A 34 1.41 -10.22 -40.13
N ALA A 35 1.08 -9.12 -40.80
CA ALA A 35 1.98 -8.24 -41.49
C ALA A 35 2.88 -7.46 -40.52
N ALA A 36 4.16 -7.34 -40.85
CA ALA A 36 5.07 -6.40 -40.23
C ALA A 36 4.72 -4.99 -40.71
N ALA A 37 4.37 -4.11 -39.78
CA ALA A 37 4.36 -2.66 -39.97
C ALA A 37 5.56 -2.07 -39.22
N ALA A 38 6.24 -1.16 -39.90
CA ALA A 38 7.48 -0.50 -39.51
C ALA A 38 7.23 0.69 -38.56
N CYS A 39 8.17 0.89 -37.63
CA CYS A 39 8.54 2.17 -36.98
C CYS A 39 10.03 2.02 -36.64
N ASP A 40 10.96 2.62 -37.38
CA ASP A 40 11.46 4.00 -37.26
C ASP A 40 12.32 4.19 -35.99
N ASP A 41 13.63 3.99 -36.16
CA ASP A 41 14.67 4.15 -35.14
C ASP A 41 15.11 5.63 -35.10
N GLY A 42 14.67 6.35 -34.07
CA GLY A 42 15.16 7.70 -33.77
C GLY A 42 16.42 7.66 -32.89
N ASP A 43 17.47 8.35 -33.34
CA ASP A 43 18.77 8.51 -32.68
C ASP A 43 18.69 9.19 -31.28
N PRO A 44 19.62 8.91 -30.35
CA PRO A 44 19.66 9.52 -29.04
C PRO A 44 20.30 10.92 -29.04
N VAL A 45 19.67 11.85 -28.32
CA VAL A 45 20.18 13.20 -28.00
C VAL A 45 21.13 13.12 -26.80
N ALA A 46 22.28 13.79 -26.93
CA ALA A 46 23.34 13.87 -25.92
C ALA A 46 22.95 14.70 -24.68
N PRO A 47 23.59 14.48 -23.52
CA PRO A 47 23.33 15.26 -22.32
C PRO A 47 24.05 16.62 -22.36
N VAL A 48 23.36 17.65 -21.88
CA VAL A 48 23.91 18.98 -21.61
C VAL A 48 24.47 18.97 -20.20
N GLU A 49 25.76 19.26 -20.08
CA GLU A 49 26.42 19.63 -18.83
C GLU A 49 25.89 21.01 -18.39
N ASP A 50 25.50 21.16 -17.13
CA ASP A 50 25.49 22.47 -16.50
C ASP A 50 26.20 22.43 -15.15
N THR A 51 26.99 23.48 -14.97
CA THR A 51 28.08 23.64 -14.03
C THR A 51 27.72 24.69 -13.00
N GLY A 52 27.79 24.29 -11.73
CA GLY A 52 28.22 25.16 -10.63
C GLY A 52 27.18 26.14 -10.06
N ALA A 53 27.12 26.19 -8.73
CA ALA A 53 27.53 27.39 -7.99
C ALA A 53 27.66 27.07 -6.50
N GLU A 54 28.72 27.64 -5.92
CA GLU A 54 29.08 27.68 -4.52
C GLU A 54 28.16 28.64 -3.74
N GLY A 55 28.09 28.51 -2.41
CA GLY A 55 27.36 29.47 -1.57
C GLY A 55 27.38 29.18 -0.08
N ASP A 56 28.46 29.63 0.55
CA ASP A 56 28.81 29.79 1.97
C ASP A 56 27.72 30.01 3.05
N GLU A 57 28.04 29.46 4.22
CA GLU A 57 28.01 30.01 5.59
C GLU A 57 26.88 30.95 6.04
N ALA A 58 26.19 30.58 7.15
CA ALA A 58 26.02 31.48 8.30
C ALA A 58 25.62 30.72 9.59
N ALA A 59 26.26 31.11 10.69
CA ALA A 59 26.06 30.64 12.05
C ALA A 59 25.18 31.62 12.87
N GLY A 60 24.67 31.15 14.01
CA GLY A 60 24.08 31.94 15.12
C GLY A 60 22.85 31.24 15.69
N ALA A 61 22.88 30.54 16.82
CA ALA A 61 23.15 30.94 18.22
C ALA A 61 22.07 31.83 18.86
N ASP A 62 21.82 31.53 20.14
CA ASP A 62 21.04 32.23 21.16
C ASP A 62 19.53 31.91 21.18
N ALA A 63 18.82 31.75 22.30
CA ALA A 63 19.12 31.58 23.72
C ALA A 63 17.81 31.22 24.45
N ASP A 64 17.94 30.65 25.64
CA ASP A 64 16.89 30.29 26.59
C ASP A 64 15.97 31.46 27.00
N ALA A 65 14.69 31.19 27.29
CA ALA A 65 13.90 31.93 28.28
C ALA A 65 12.68 31.13 28.76
N ASP A 66 12.78 30.62 30.00
CA ASP A 66 11.68 30.14 30.82
C ASP A 66 10.62 31.23 31.06
N GLY A 67 9.34 30.85 31.06
CA GLY A 67 8.22 31.75 31.30
C GLY A 67 6.97 31.01 31.77
N ASP A 68 7.02 30.55 33.01
CA ASP A 68 5.93 29.93 33.77
C ASP A 68 4.82 30.98 34.08
N VAL A 69 3.60 30.76 33.59
CA VAL A 69 2.39 31.51 33.99
C VAL A 69 1.21 30.55 34.04
N GLY A 70 0.81 30.19 35.27
CA GLY A 70 -0.44 29.50 35.55
C GLY A 70 -1.65 30.41 35.34
N PHE A 71 -2.68 29.86 34.73
CA PHE A 71 -4.04 30.40 34.74
C PHE A 71 -5.01 29.27 35.08
N ASP A 72 -5.74 29.46 36.18
CA ASP A 72 -6.94 28.72 36.53
C ASP A 72 -8.02 29.01 35.48
N ALA A 73 -8.64 27.95 34.94
CA ALA A 73 -9.88 28.05 34.17
C ALA A 73 -10.83 26.94 34.61
N ASP A 74 -11.76 27.32 35.49
CA ASP A 74 -13.10 26.75 35.49
C ASP A 74 -13.79 27.28 34.22
N ASP A 75 -14.17 26.42 33.28
CA ASP A 75 -15.07 26.81 32.20
C ASP A 75 -16.09 25.71 31.88
N ASP A 76 -17.35 26.07 32.12
CA ASP A 76 -18.57 25.36 31.77
C ASP A 76 -18.89 25.64 30.29
N GLY A 77 -18.85 24.63 29.42
CA GLY A 77 -19.39 24.72 28.06
C GLY A 77 -20.05 23.39 27.68
N GLY A 78 -21.37 23.24 27.59
CA GLY A 78 -22.30 24.17 26.95
C GLY A 78 -22.24 23.92 25.44
N ALA A 79 -22.89 22.84 24.98
CA ALA A 79 -22.98 22.50 23.57
C ALA A 79 -23.91 23.50 22.87
N ASP A 80 -23.35 24.65 22.50
CA ASP A 80 -23.98 25.63 21.64
C ASP A 80 -23.92 25.11 20.20
N GLY A 81 -25.04 24.53 19.74
CA GLY A 81 -25.28 24.43 18.30
C GLY A 81 -25.28 25.84 17.70
N PRO A 82 -24.80 26.03 16.47
CA PRO A 82 -24.64 27.36 15.90
C PRO A 82 -25.99 28.07 15.87
N GLU A 83 -26.11 29.10 16.72
CA GLU A 83 -27.23 30.03 16.66
C GLU A 83 -27.28 30.62 15.25
N ASP A 84 -28.49 30.65 14.69
CA ASP A 84 -28.85 31.28 13.42
C ASP A 84 -28.64 32.79 13.53
N VAL A 85 -27.38 33.21 13.55
CA VAL A 85 -26.99 34.58 13.32
C VAL A 85 -27.49 34.88 11.92
N SER A 86 -28.14 36.02 11.72
CA SER A 86 -28.39 36.63 10.41
C SER A 86 -27.05 37.05 9.77
N GLY A 87 -26.13 36.10 9.69
CA GLY A 87 -24.70 36.24 9.56
C GLY A 87 -24.40 36.69 8.15
N GLY A 88 -23.51 37.67 8.05
CA GLY A 88 -23.04 38.15 6.76
C GLY A 88 -22.44 37.03 5.91
N ALA A 89 -22.08 37.39 4.68
CA ALA A 89 -21.32 36.51 3.80
C ALA A 89 -20.09 35.95 4.53
N TRP A 90 -19.86 34.64 4.40
CA TRP A 90 -18.73 33.96 5.02
C TRP A 90 -18.23 32.84 4.12
N VAL A 91 -16.94 32.54 4.24
CA VAL A 91 -16.27 31.36 3.69
C VAL A 91 -15.42 30.76 4.79
N ARG A 92 -15.19 29.45 4.73
CA ARG A 92 -14.32 28.75 5.68
C ARG A 92 -13.59 27.62 4.97
N ILE A 93 -12.26 27.57 5.06
CA ILE A 93 -11.46 26.43 4.64
C ILE A 93 -11.64 25.33 5.69
N THR A 94 -12.05 24.15 5.25
CA THR A 94 -12.26 22.99 6.13
C THR A 94 -11.19 21.92 5.97
N PHE A 95 -10.39 22.01 4.90
CA PHE A 95 -9.18 21.20 4.70
C PHE A 95 -8.27 21.87 3.65
N PRO A 96 -6.94 21.84 3.82
CA PRO A 96 -6.18 21.35 4.99
C PRO A 96 -6.45 22.13 6.28
N GLU A 97 -6.05 21.58 7.41
CA GLU A 97 -5.98 22.31 8.69
C GLU A 97 -4.73 23.20 8.73
N ASP A 98 -4.77 24.26 9.54
CA ASP A 98 -3.64 25.17 9.73
C ASP A 98 -2.43 24.43 10.34
N GLY A 99 -1.27 24.61 9.73
CA GLY A 99 -0.03 23.90 10.03
C GLY A 99 0.08 22.47 9.49
N ALA A 100 -0.91 21.94 8.76
CA ALA A 100 -0.89 20.56 8.29
C ALA A 100 0.21 20.29 7.25
N GLU A 101 0.70 19.06 7.19
CA GLU A 101 1.47 18.53 6.06
C GLU A 101 0.53 17.67 5.20
N VAL A 102 0.42 17.98 3.91
CA VAL A 102 -0.55 17.34 3.00
C VAL A 102 0.11 16.89 1.70
N PRO A 103 -0.16 15.66 1.19
CA PRO A 103 0.38 15.24 -0.11
C PRO A 103 -0.05 16.18 -1.23
N ASN A 104 0.85 16.42 -2.19
CA ASN A 104 0.55 17.11 -3.44
C ASN A 104 0.16 16.08 -4.53
N PRO A 105 -0.92 16.24 -5.32
CA PRO A 105 -1.85 17.37 -5.35
C PRO A 105 -2.67 17.50 -4.08
N VAL A 106 -2.95 18.75 -3.71
CA VAL A 106 -3.73 19.08 -2.52
C VAL A 106 -5.15 19.38 -2.93
N THR A 107 -6.12 18.76 -2.26
CA THR A 107 -7.50 19.26 -2.29
C THR A 107 -7.74 20.28 -1.21
N LEU A 108 -8.34 21.38 -1.62
CA LEU A 108 -8.82 22.45 -0.78
C LEU A 108 -10.31 22.25 -0.62
N ARG A 109 -10.80 22.05 0.61
CA ARG A 109 -12.24 21.96 0.91
C ARG A 109 -12.69 23.21 1.64
N TRP A 110 -13.92 23.61 1.39
CA TRP A 110 -14.49 24.78 2.03
C TRP A 110 -15.99 24.68 2.20
N GLU A 111 -16.48 25.55 3.07
CA GLU A 111 -17.88 25.90 3.19
C GLU A 111 -18.07 27.40 2.94
N ALA A 112 -19.26 27.77 2.48
CA ALA A 112 -19.60 29.16 2.22
C ALA A 112 -21.09 29.41 2.52
N GLY A 113 -21.42 30.64 2.92
CA GLY A 113 -22.79 31.04 3.22
C GLY A 113 -23.00 32.54 3.17
N GLY A 114 -24.19 32.99 3.60
CA GLY A 114 -24.49 34.41 3.73
C GLY A 114 -24.49 35.22 2.42
N GLY A 115 -24.73 34.57 1.27
CA GLY A 115 -24.82 35.25 -0.03
C GLY A 115 -23.55 35.20 -0.89
N VAL A 116 -22.53 34.44 -0.47
CA VAL A 116 -21.39 34.09 -1.34
C VAL A 116 -21.88 33.22 -2.49
N ALA A 117 -21.65 33.66 -3.73
CA ALA A 117 -22.03 32.99 -4.96
C ALA A 117 -20.84 32.27 -5.63
N ALA A 118 -19.63 32.80 -5.45
CA ALA A 118 -18.42 32.22 -6.02
C ALA A 118 -17.23 32.33 -5.05
N VAL A 119 -16.21 31.50 -5.26
CA VAL A 119 -14.98 31.50 -4.47
C VAL A 119 -13.73 31.45 -5.34
N ALA A 120 -12.60 31.98 -4.84
CA ALA A 120 -11.30 31.85 -5.49
C ALA A 120 -10.21 31.61 -4.44
N PHE A 121 -9.28 30.71 -4.75
CA PHE A 121 -8.06 30.51 -3.98
C PHE A 121 -6.86 31.27 -4.55
N GLU A 122 -6.03 31.78 -3.64
CA GLU A 122 -4.68 32.27 -3.91
C GLU A 122 -3.71 31.49 -3.01
N ALA A 123 -2.51 31.18 -3.51
CA ALA A 123 -1.40 30.70 -2.68
C ALA A 123 -0.18 31.60 -2.87
N ASP A 124 0.40 32.08 -1.77
CA ASP A 124 1.55 32.98 -1.76
C ASP A 124 1.34 34.22 -2.66
N GLY A 125 0.10 34.72 -2.71
CA GLY A 125 -0.31 35.85 -3.54
C GLY A 125 -0.54 35.53 -5.02
N TRP A 126 -0.48 34.26 -5.43
CA TRP A 126 -0.74 33.81 -6.80
C TRP A 126 -2.09 33.09 -6.92
N PRO A 127 -2.93 33.41 -7.91
CA PRO A 127 -4.21 32.74 -8.10
C PRO A 127 -4.00 31.27 -8.51
N LEU A 128 -4.69 30.36 -7.82
CA LEU A 128 -4.61 28.92 -8.13
C LEU A 128 -5.47 28.53 -9.34
N GLN A 129 -6.54 29.28 -9.59
CA GLN A 129 -7.44 29.10 -10.72
C GLN A 129 -7.61 30.40 -11.52
N ARG A 130 -8.00 30.25 -12.80
CA ARG A 130 -8.17 31.39 -13.72
C ARG A 130 -9.39 32.25 -13.38
N ASP A 131 -10.51 31.62 -13.05
CA ASP A 131 -11.80 32.25 -12.80
C ASP A 131 -12.37 31.73 -11.47
N PRO A 132 -13.12 32.55 -10.70
CA PRO A 132 -13.80 32.09 -9.50
C PRO A 132 -14.75 30.90 -9.76
N MET A 133 -14.78 29.95 -8.84
CA MET A 133 -15.60 28.74 -8.89
C MET A 133 -16.93 28.94 -8.17
N PRO A 134 -18.00 28.18 -8.48
CA PRO A 134 -19.24 28.21 -7.70
C PRO A 134 -18.98 27.91 -6.22
N ALA A 135 -19.59 28.69 -5.33
CA ALA A 135 -19.38 28.54 -3.88
C ALA A 135 -19.86 27.20 -3.32
N ASP A 136 -20.82 26.55 -4.00
CA ASP A 136 -21.41 25.26 -3.65
C ASP A 136 -20.64 24.06 -4.19
N LEU A 137 -19.49 24.25 -4.85
CA LEU A 137 -18.65 23.15 -5.34
C LEU A 137 -17.99 22.36 -4.19
N GLY A 138 -17.59 23.04 -3.11
CA GLY A 138 -17.11 22.45 -1.86
C GLY A 138 -15.69 21.86 -1.85
N ALA A 139 -15.11 21.57 -3.03
CA ALA A 139 -13.74 21.06 -3.13
C ALA A 139 -13.05 21.47 -4.45
N TYR A 140 -11.72 21.63 -4.40
CA TYR A 140 -10.87 21.98 -5.54
C TYR A 140 -9.48 21.37 -5.38
N GLU A 141 -9.04 20.58 -6.36
CA GLU A 141 -7.71 19.97 -6.39
C GLU A 141 -6.70 20.87 -7.10
N TYR A 142 -5.52 21.06 -6.49
CA TYR A 142 -4.43 21.83 -7.05
C TYR A 142 -3.08 21.13 -6.88
N SER A 143 -2.33 21.01 -7.98
CA SER A 143 -0.95 20.53 -7.97
C SER A 143 0.03 21.69 -7.84
N PHE A 144 0.67 21.81 -6.67
CA PHE A 144 1.76 22.75 -6.44
C PHE A 144 3.03 22.32 -7.19
N THR A 145 3.71 23.26 -7.84
CA THR A 145 4.99 23.01 -8.52
C THR A 145 6.19 23.03 -7.58
N GLY A 146 6.00 23.48 -6.33
CA GLY A 146 6.99 23.38 -5.27
C GLY A 146 6.34 22.86 -3.98
N VAL A 147 7.05 21.98 -3.31
CA VAL A 147 6.56 21.19 -2.17
C VAL A 147 7.64 21.14 -1.09
N ASN A 148 7.29 20.63 0.09
CA ASN A 148 8.12 20.55 1.30
C ASN A 148 8.50 21.92 1.89
N TYR A 149 7.61 22.91 1.74
CA TYR A 149 7.65 24.18 2.46
C TYR A 149 6.23 24.73 2.64
N VAL A 150 6.05 25.57 3.66
CA VAL A 150 4.76 26.17 3.99
C VAL A 150 4.25 27.04 2.83
N ARG A 151 2.98 26.87 2.50
CA ARG A 151 2.18 27.70 1.60
C ARG A 151 1.16 28.47 2.42
N HIS A 152 1.02 29.75 2.11
CA HIS A 152 -0.06 30.57 2.64
C HIS A 152 -1.20 30.61 1.63
N VAL A 153 -2.33 29.97 1.96
CA VAL A 153 -3.50 29.87 1.07
C VAL A 153 -4.63 30.75 1.60
N VAL A 154 -5.19 31.56 0.69
CA VAL A 154 -6.31 32.47 0.97
C VAL A 154 -7.50 32.07 0.13
N LEU A 155 -8.65 31.85 0.78
CA LEU A 155 -9.95 31.65 0.16
C LEU A 155 -10.73 32.97 0.17
N ARG A 156 -11.08 33.48 -1.01
CA ARG A 156 -11.92 34.69 -1.18
C ARG A 156 -13.32 34.30 -1.61
N GLY A 157 -14.34 34.84 -0.96
CA GLY A 157 -15.75 34.68 -1.32
C GLY A 157 -16.30 35.94 -2.01
N TYR A 158 -17.03 35.75 -3.11
CA TYR A 158 -17.64 36.81 -3.93
C TYR A 158 -19.15 36.69 -3.96
N ASP A 159 -19.85 37.81 -3.97
CA ASP A 159 -21.30 37.85 -4.20
C ASP A 159 -21.67 37.66 -5.69
N ALA A 160 -22.97 37.67 -6.00
CA ALA A 160 -23.46 37.52 -7.39
C ALA A 160 -23.05 38.69 -8.32
N GLY A 161 -22.60 39.82 -7.78
CA GLY A 161 -22.06 40.95 -8.52
C GLY A 161 -20.55 40.88 -8.77
N GLY A 162 -19.88 39.85 -8.25
CA GLY A 162 -18.42 39.70 -8.32
C GLY A 162 -17.67 40.58 -7.34
N VAL A 163 -18.34 41.11 -6.31
CA VAL A 163 -17.69 41.88 -5.23
C VAL A 163 -17.23 40.91 -4.15
N GLU A 164 -15.98 41.04 -3.71
CA GLU A 164 -15.46 40.26 -2.57
C GLU A 164 -16.21 40.65 -1.29
N VAL A 165 -16.72 39.65 -0.59
CA VAL A 165 -17.57 39.82 0.61
C VAL A 165 -17.13 38.99 1.80
N ALA A 166 -16.21 38.04 1.62
CA ALA A 166 -15.68 37.19 2.68
C ALA A 166 -14.26 36.70 2.35
N THR A 167 -13.49 36.35 3.38
CA THR A 167 -12.15 35.78 3.24
C THR A 167 -11.88 34.81 4.39
N ASP A 168 -11.09 33.77 4.12
CA ASP A 168 -10.48 32.89 5.11
C ASP A 168 -9.06 32.50 4.67
N GLU A 169 -8.21 32.06 5.59
CA GLU A 169 -6.80 31.76 5.32
C GLU A 169 -6.32 30.52 6.07
N VAL A 170 -5.32 29.82 5.50
CA VAL A 170 -4.67 28.66 6.10
C VAL A 170 -3.23 28.58 5.66
N ASP A 171 -2.33 28.21 6.58
CA ASP A 171 -0.95 27.85 6.26
C ASP A 171 -0.81 26.33 6.27
N PHE A 172 -0.24 25.71 5.24
CA PHE A 172 0.06 24.27 5.24
C PHE A 172 1.26 23.94 4.37
N THR A 173 1.87 22.77 4.57
CA THR A 173 3.01 22.31 3.75
C THR A 173 2.55 21.24 2.77
N PRO A 174 2.38 21.54 1.46
CA PRO A 174 2.23 20.50 0.46
C PRO A 174 3.53 19.70 0.40
N THR A 175 3.47 18.40 0.68
CA THR A 175 4.63 17.51 0.59
C THR A 175 4.74 16.95 -0.82
N GLU A 176 5.93 16.47 -1.21
CA GLU A 176 6.00 15.55 -2.34
C GLU A 176 4.96 14.44 -2.12
N GLN A 177 4.31 13.98 -3.19
CA GLN A 177 3.56 12.74 -3.13
C GLN A 177 4.59 11.62 -2.91
N VAL A 178 5.00 11.43 -1.66
CA VAL A 178 5.79 10.28 -1.30
C VAL A 178 4.78 9.15 -1.29
N CYS A 179 4.61 8.54 -2.45
CA CYS A 179 3.87 7.31 -2.62
C CYS A 179 4.67 6.11 -2.04
N SER A 180 5.43 6.41 -0.98
CA SER A 180 6.25 5.54 -0.19
C SER A 180 5.67 5.50 1.21
N ILE A 181 5.50 4.31 1.73
CA ILE A 181 5.13 4.11 3.11
C ILE A 181 6.33 4.56 3.98
N PRO A 182 6.13 5.34 5.07
CA PRO A 182 7.21 5.71 5.99
C PRO A 182 7.92 4.47 6.52
N ASP A 183 9.22 4.61 6.79
CA ASP A 183 10.05 3.48 7.21
C ASP A 183 9.71 2.99 8.64
N PRO A 184 9.14 1.77 8.80
CA PRO A 184 8.82 1.22 10.11
C PRO A 184 10.00 0.40 10.69
N PRO A 185 10.06 0.20 12.02
CA PRO A 185 11.10 -0.63 12.62
C PRO A 185 10.94 -2.13 12.34
N GLY A 186 12.00 -2.90 12.58
CA GLY A 186 12.00 -4.37 12.54
C GLY A 186 11.83 -4.93 11.13
N PHE A 187 11.24 -6.14 11.00
CA PHE A 187 11.09 -6.77 9.68
C PHE A 187 10.18 -5.98 8.73
N ASN A 188 9.26 -5.17 9.28
CA ASN A 188 8.37 -4.31 8.51
C ASN A 188 9.16 -3.34 7.62
N HIS A 189 10.38 -2.93 8.02
CA HIS A 189 11.30 -2.11 7.21
C HIS A 189 11.45 -2.71 5.81
N TYR A 190 11.84 -3.99 5.74
CA TYR A 190 12.07 -4.71 4.50
C TYR A 190 10.80 -4.90 3.68
N THR A 191 9.66 -5.14 4.34
CA THR A 191 8.36 -5.22 3.67
C THR A 191 8.04 -3.90 2.98
N VAL A 192 8.20 -2.78 3.70
CA VAL A 192 7.93 -1.44 3.19
C VAL A 192 8.92 -1.03 2.10
N GLU A 193 10.22 -1.33 2.25
CA GLU A 193 11.23 -1.04 1.23
C GLU A 193 10.90 -1.74 -0.10
N VAL A 194 10.48 -3.01 -0.03
CA VAL A 194 10.04 -3.76 -1.21
C VAL A 194 8.81 -3.13 -1.86
N ILE A 195 7.82 -2.68 -1.09
CA ILE A 195 6.62 -1.97 -1.60
C ILE A 195 6.97 -0.62 -2.21
N ASN A 196 7.93 0.08 -1.62
CA ASN A 196 8.39 1.40 -2.06
C ASN A 196 9.29 1.32 -3.30
N ASN A 197 9.73 0.13 -3.72
CA ASN A 197 10.47 -0.04 -4.96
C ASN A 197 9.54 0.03 -6.18
N TRP A 198 9.43 1.22 -6.76
CA TRP A 198 8.58 1.52 -7.92
C TRP A 198 9.02 0.82 -9.21
N ASP A 199 10.31 0.50 -9.33
CA ASP A 199 10.82 -0.24 -10.48
C ASP A 199 10.36 -1.70 -10.46
N LEU A 200 10.18 -2.26 -9.26
CA LEU A 200 9.63 -3.61 -9.08
C LEU A 200 8.10 -3.60 -9.11
N TYR A 201 7.46 -2.68 -8.39
CA TYR A 201 6.00 -2.64 -8.28
C TYR A 201 5.47 -1.27 -8.64
N PRO A 202 5.47 -0.92 -9.95
CA PRO A 202 4.83 0.28 -10.40
C PRO A 202 3.34 0.19 -10.07
N LYS A 203 2.79 1.27 -9.51
CA LYS A 203 1.38 1.34 -9.12
C LYS A 203 0.52 1.98 -10.21
N ASP A 204 0.98 1.86 -11.46
CA ASP A 204 0.39 2.47 -12.66
C ASP A 204 -0.51 1.50 -13.45
N GLY A 205 -0.73 0.30 -12.92
CA GLY A 205 -1.54 -0.73 -13.58
C GLY A 205 -0.79 -1.61 -14.57
N THR A 206 0.55 -1.52 -14.61
CA THR A 206 1.41 -2.40 -15.42
C THR A 206 1.13 -3.88 -15.16
N PHE A 207 0.85 -4.25 -13.89
CA PHE A 207 0.59 -5.63 -13.48
C PHE A 207 -0.87 -5.80 -13.07
N PRO A 208 -1.77 -6.21 -13.98
CA PRO A 208 -3.19 -6.24 -13.67
C PRO A 208 -3.54 -7.26 -12.59
N TYR A 209 -4.53 -6.92 -11.77
CA TYR A 209 -5.18 -7.88 -10.87
C TYR A 209 -5.87 -8.97 -11.67
N CYS A 210 -5.64 -10.22 -11.27
CA CYS A 210 -6.31 -11.37 -11.84
C CYS A 210 -6.94 -12.29 -10.78
N TRP A 211 -8.20 -12.66 -11.04
CA TRP A 211 -8.93 -13.66 -10.29
C TRP A 211 -9.90 -14.38 -11.22
N GLU A 212 -9.76 -15.70 -11.38
CA GLU A 212 -10.55 -16.46 -12.38
C GLU A 212 -12.06 -16.35 -12.17
N SER A 213 -12.53 -16.14 -10.92
CA SER A 213 -13.96 -16.00 -10.66
C SER A 213 -14.56 -14.70 -11.20
N THR A 214 -13.75 -13.73 -11.65
CA THR A 214 -14.23 -12.53 -12.36
C THR A 214 -14.26 -12.70 -13.88
N GLY A 215 -14.00 -13.90 -14.40
CA GLY A 215 -14.03 -14.20 -15.84
C GLY A 215 -12.78 -13.75 -16.61
N ALA A 216 -11.77 -13.23 -15.92
CA ALA A 216 -10.44 -13.01 -16.48
C ALA A 216 -9.68 -14.34 -16.52
N MET A 217 -9.04 -14.65 -17.65
CA MET A 217 -8.08 -15.76 -17.69
C MET A 217 -6.80 -15.28 -17.00
N CYS A 218 -6.54 -15.81 -15.80
CA CYS A 218 -5.24 -15.61 -15.17
C CYS A 218 -4.19 -16.41 -15.92
N GLY A 219 -2.95 -15.94 -15.88
CA GLY A 219 -1.83 -16.73 -16.34
C GLY A 219 -1.77 -18.05 -15.56
N GLU A 220 -0.98 -19.01 -16.04
CA GLU A 220 -0.78 -20.33 -15.39
C GLU A 220 -0.08 -20.24 -14.01
N ASN A 221 0.18 -19.01 -13.52
CA ASN A 221 1.19 -18.68 -12.51
C ASN A 221 0.59 -18.11 -11.21
N TRP A 222 -0.69 -18.38 -10.95
CA TRP A 222 -1.35 -18.15 -9.64
C TRP A 222 -1.29 -16.69 -9.12
N GLY A 223 -1.11 -15.71 -10.01
CA GLY A 223 -1.11 -14.28 -9.69
C GLY A 223 0.10 -13.81 -8.88
N GLN A 224 1.29 -14.32 -9.20
CA GLN A 224 2.55 -13.67 -8.82
C GLN A 224 3.11 -12.89 -10.00
N ILE A 225 3.64 -11.70 -9.74
CA ILE A 225 4.20 -10.84 -10.77
C ILE A 225 5.53 -11.42 -11.23
N TYR A 226 6.35 -11.83 -10.27
CA TYR A 226 7.69 -12.35 -10.50
C TYR A 226 7.88 -13.70 -9.81
N ASP A 227 8.97 -14.37 -10.17
CA ASP A 227 9.36 -15.63 -9.55
C ASP A 227 9.57 -15.52 -8.02
N GLY A 228 8.82 -16.34 -7.30
CA GLY A 228 8.97 -16.57 -5.87
C GLY A 228 10.04 -17.63 -5.58
N TYR A 229 11.25 -17.16 -5.26
CA TYR A 229 12.35 -18.01 -4.79
C TYR A 229 12.38 -18.07 -3.26
N TYR A 230 12.64 -19.25 -2.72
CA TYR A 230 12.83 -19.45 -1.28
C TYR A 230 13.75 -20.65 -1.00
N GLY A 231 14.71 -20.48 -0.09
CA GLY A 231 15.69 -21.54 0.22
C GLY A 231 16.53 -21.96 -0.99
N GLY A 232 16.72 -21.07 -1.97
CA GLY A 232 17.41 -21.35 -3.23
C GLY A 232 16.59 -22.14 -4.27
N GLU A 233 15.31 -22.38 -4.02
CA GLU A 233 14.41 -23.09 -4.94
C GLU A 233 13.36 -22.12 -5.53
N LEU A 234 13.02 -22.30 -6.81
CA LEU A 234 11.86 -21.66 -7.42
C LEU A 234 10.60 -22.39 -6.96
N LEU A 235 9.79 -21.74 -6.13
CA LEU A 235 8.54 -22.32 -5.62
C LEU A 235 7.34 -21.88 -6.43
N PHE A 236 7.35 -20.61 -6.87
CA PHE A 236 6.21 -20.00 -7.54
C PHE A 236 6.70 -19.29 -8.81
N PRO A 237 6.34 -19.76 -10.01
CA PRO A 237 6.68 -19.06 -11.24
C PRO A 237 5.90 -17.74 -11.32
N GLY A 238 6.55 -16.66 -11.77
CA GLY A 238 5.91 -15.37 -12.01
C GLY A 238 5.19 -15.31 -13.36
N GLY A 239 4.05 -14.63 -13.44
CA GLY A 239 3.18 -14.51 -14.62
C GLY A 239 2.97 -13.10 -15.16
N GLY A 240 3.42 -12.06 -14.45
CA GLY A 240 3.14 -10.66 -14.81
C GLY A 240 1.70 -10.22 -14.54
N ASP A 241 0.88 -11.06 -13.91
CA ASP A 241 -0.38 -10.71 -13.27
C ASP A 241 -0.22 -10.80 -11.75
N CYS A 242 -1.13 -10.17 -11.01
CA CYS A 242 -1.09 -10.26 -9.55
C CYS A 242 -2.43 -10.76 -8.98
N PHE A 243 -2.35 -11.47 -7.86
CA PHE A 243 -3.49 -11.91 -7.05
C PHE A 243 -3.18 -11.58 -5.58
N CYS A 244 -4.19 -11.25 -4.78
CA CYS A 244 -3.97 -10.60 -3.48
C CYS A 244 -3.06 -11.38 -2.52
N SER A 245 -3.34 -12.65 -2.29
CA SER A 245 -2.51 -13.50 -1.42
C SER A 245 -1.19 -13.92 -2.05
N GLY A 246 -1.16 -14.09 -3.38
CA GLY A 246 0.07 -14.39 -4.12
C GLY A 246 1.07 -13.24 -4.07
N HIS A 247 0.60 -12.01 -4.31
CA HIS A 247 1.39 -10.78 -4.27
C HIS A 247 1.94 -10.49 -2.87
N THR A 248 1.11 -10.62 -1.84
CA THR A 248 1.57 -10.45 -0.45
C THR A 248 2.62 -11.49 -0.06
N LEU A 249 2.48 -12.75 -0.50
CA LEU A 249 3.51 -13.77 -0.30
C LEU A 249 4.80 -13.41 -1.05
N GLU A 250 4.69 -12.95 -2.29
CA GLU A 250 5.84 -12.53 -3.10
C GLU A 250 6.65 -11.42 -2.39
N ILE A 251 5.95 -10.44 -1.81
CA ILE A 251 6.55 -9.36 -1.02
C ILE A 251 7.26 -9.91 0.20
N PHE A 252 6.64 -10.82 0.96
CA PHE A 252 7.28 -11.48 2.11
C PHE A 252 8.58 -12.18 1.71
N LEU A 253 8.57 -12.95 0.61
CA LEU A 253 9.76 -13.65 0.12
C LEU A 253 10.85 -12.70 -0.36
N ARG A 254 10.49 -11.53 -0.90
CA ARG A 254 11.44 -10.49 -1.31
C ARG A 254 11.99 -9.72 -0.12
N ALA A 255 11.15 -9.37 0.85
CA ALA A 255 11.56 -8.71 2.08
C ALA A 255 12.61 -9.56 2.82
N TYR A 256 12.40 -10.87 2.88
CA TYR A 256 13.41 -11.76 3.45
C TYR A 256 14.71 -11.81 2.64
N ARG A 257 14.65 -11.86 1.31
CA ARG A 257 15.84 -11.80 0.45
C ARG A 257 16.62 -10.48 0.61
N LEU A 258 15.90 -9.38 0.80
CA LEU A 258 16.51 -8.07 1.07
C LEU A 258 17.21 -8.07 2.44
N TRP A 259 16.55 -8.56 3.50
CA TRP A 259 17.17 -8.76 4.81
C TRP A 259 18.40 -9.66 4.72
N GLN A 260 18.33 -10.76 3.96
CA GLN A 260 19.44 -11.69 3.75
C GLN A 260 20.64 -10.98 3.10
N ALA A 261 20.40 -10.18 2.06
CA ALA A 261 21.44 -9.43 1.36
C ALA A 261 22.16 -8.44 2.29
N GLU A 262 21.41 -7.70 3.10
CA GLU A 262 21.97 -6.73 4.06
C GLU A 262 22.79 -7.42 5.17
N HIS A 263 22.34 -8.60 5.60
CA HIS A 263 22.97 -9.35 6.70
C HIS A 263 24.05 -10.35 6.23
N GLY A 264 24.35 -10.41 4.93
CA GLY A 264 25.31 -11.36 4.37
C GLY A 264 24.88 -12.82 4.52
N VAL A 265 23.58 -13.09 4.62
CA VAL A 265 23.00 -14.44 4.71
C VAL A 265 22.73 -14.98 3.30
N PRO A 266 23.19 -16.19 2.94
CA PRO A 266 22.89 -16.77 1.63
C PRO A 266 21.39 -17.02 1.43
N GLU A 267 20.87 -16.80 0.21
CA GLU A 267 19.46 -17.05 -0.16
C GLU A 267 18.99 -18.50 0.11
N THR A 268 19.93 -19.45 0.21
CA THR A 268 19.65 -20.85 0.54
C THR A 268 19.28 -21.08 2.01
N VAL A 269 19.48 -20.09 2.88
CA VAL A 269 19.18 -20.18 4.31
C VAL A 269 17.70 -19.85 4.54
N PRO A 270 16.88 -20.78 5.06
CA PRO A 270 15.47 -20.51 5.32
C PRO A 270 15.28 -19.47 6.43
N PHE A 271 14.15 -18.76 6.40
CA PHE A 271 13.72 -17.83 7.42
C PHE A 271 13.67 -18.52 8.78
N GLN A 272 14.23 -17.88 9.81
CA GLN A 272 14.26 -18.45 11.15
C GLN A 272 14.23 -17.39 12.26
N VAL A 273 13.51 -17.69 13.34
CA VAL A 273 13.39 -16.84 14.54
C VAL A 273 13.40 -17.73 15.77
N GLY A 274 14.30 -17.46 16.72
CA GLY A 274 14.31 -18.13 18.03
C GLY A 274 14.36 -19.67 17.95
N GLY A 275 15.00 -20.22 16.92
CA GLY A 275 15.08 -21.67 16.67
C GLY A 275 13.91 -22.27 15.87
N ASN A 276 12.85 -21.49 15.58
CA ASN A 276 11.83 -21.87 14.62
C ASN A 276 12.34 -21.63 13.20
N VAL A 277 12.20 -22.61 12.32
CA VAL A 277 12.68 -22.54 10.93
C VAL A 277 11.50 -22.76 9.98
N LEU A 278 11.24 -21.79 9.12
CA LEU A 278 10.24 -21.90 8.06
C LEU A 278 10.83 -22.70 6.90
N SER A 279 10.63 -24.01 6.88
CA SER A 279 11.18 -24.87 5.83
C SER A 279 10.59 -24.59 4.43
N VAL A 280 11.36 -24.89 3.37
CA VAL A 280 10.92 -24.81 1.96
C VAL A 280 9.60 -25.57 1.75
N ALA A 281 9.49 -26.79 2.28
CA ALA A 281 8.28 -27.60 2.15
C ALA A 281 7.04 -26.97 2.82
N SER A 282 7.24 -26.14 3.85
CA SER A 282 6.14 -25.40 4.48
C SER A 282 5.61 -24.28 3.58
N VAL A 283 6.53 -23.62 2.86
CA VAL A 283 6.25 -22.46 1.99
C VAL A 283 5.68 -22.87 0.64
N ASP A 284 6.13 -23.96 0.02
CA ASP A 284 5.70 -24.39 -1.32
C ASP A 284 4.18 -24.69 -1.38
N VAL A 285 3.74 -25.71 -0.64
CA VAL A 285 2.33 -26.13 -0.55
C VAL A 285 1.96 -26.64 0.86
N GLY A 286 2.83 -26.37 1.83
CA GLY A 286 2.72 -26.87 3.19
C GLY A 286 1.75 -26.08 4.06
N VAL A 287 1.86 -26.30 5.38
CA VAL A 287 0.94 -25.72 6.37
C VAL A 287 0.99 -24.19 6.36
N PHE A 288 2.19 -23.60 6.25
CA PHE A 288 2.33 -22.15 6.17
C PHE A 288 1.58 -21.57 4.95
N TYR A 289 1.81 -22.14 3.77
CA TYR A 289 1.13 -21.71 2.55
C TYR A 289 -0.40 -21.83 2.63
N GLN A 290 -0.89 -22.93 3.22
CA GLN A 290 -2.33 -23.16 3.36
C GLN A 290 -3.00 -22.15 4.29
N HIS A 291 -2.34 -21.77 5.39
CA HIS A 291 -2.83 -20.69 6.25
C HIS A 291 -2.74 -19.33 5.54
N TRP A 292 -1.61 -19.06 4.86
CA TRP A 292 -1.38 -17.80 4.14
C TRP A 292 -2.47 -17.50 3.11
N GLN A 293 -2.82 -18.50 2.29
CA GLN A 293 -3.77 -18.35 1.20
C GLN A 293 -5.20 -18.02 1.67
N GLY A 294 -5.53 -18.24 2.95
CA GLY A 294 -6.82 -17.84 3.49
C GLY A 294 -8.01 -18.51 2.81
N PHE A 295 -7.95 -19.83 2.58
CA PHE A 295 -9.03 -20.56 1.91
C PHE A 295 -10.37 -20.49 2.68
N GLY A 296 -11.22 -19.53 2.32
CA GLY A 296 -12.62 -19.40 2.76
C GLY A 296 -12.89 -18.29 3.77
N VAL A 297 -14.16 -17.88 3.88
CA VAL A 297 -14.69 -17.10 5.02
C VAL A 297 -14.67 -17.98 6.27
N ALA A 298 -13.50 -18.12 6.89
CA ALA A 298 -13.32 -18.86 8.12
C ALA A 298 -12.28 -18.17 9.00
N ARG A 299 -12.53 -18.17 10.31
CA ARG A 299 -11.76 -17.47 11.35
C ARG A 299 -10.31 -17.96 11.57
N GLU A 300 -9.77 -18.78 10.69
CA GLU A 300 -8.60 -19.63 10.99
C GLU A 300 -7.50 -19.65 9.91
N ALA A 301 -7.76 -19.08 8.72
CA ALA A 301 -6.78 -19.05 7.63
C ALA A 301 -6.44 -17.60 7.28
N SER A 302 -5.29 -17.14 7.76
CA SER A 302 -4.72 -15.82 7.51
C SER A 302 -3.19 -15.88 7.54
N ALA A 303 -2.53 -14.85 7.01
CA ALA A 303 -1.10 -14.63 7.17
C ALA A 303 -0.72 -14.57 8.66
N ALA A 304 -1.55 -13.95 9.51
CA ALA A 304 -1.36 -13.94 10.97
C ALA A 304 -1.30 -15.38 11.54
N ASN A 305 -2.25 -16.24 11.17
CA ASN A 305 -2.22 -17.65 11.59
C ASN A 305 -1.02 -18.41 11.01
N ALA A 306 -0.60 -18.09 9.78
CA ALA A 306 0.59 -18.69 9.17
C ALA A 306 1.85 -18.37 9.99
N PHE A 307 2.01 -17.11 10.41
CA PHE A 307 3.14 -16.67 11.23
C PHE A 307 3.16 -17.29 12.62
N GLU A 308 2.02 -17.29 13.32
CA GLU A 308 1.90 -17.89 14.65
C GLU A 308 2.18 -19.40 14.60
N THR A 309 1.59 -20.10 13.63
CA THR A 309 1.77 -21.56 13.48
C THR A 309 3.22 -21.92 13.15
N ALA A 310 3.91 -21.08 12.37
CA ALA A 310 5.32 -21.27 12.06
C ALA A 310 6.27 -20.78 13.19
N GLY A 311 5.76 -20.05 14.18
CA GLY A 311 6.57 -19.48 15.26
C GLY A 311 7.52 -18.37 14.81
N ILE A 312 7.15 -17.63 13.75
CA ILE A 312 7.96 -16.58 13.13
C ILE A 312 7.34 -15.18 13.24
N GLY A 313 6.22 -15.07 13.95
CA GLY A 313 5.50 -13.83 14.13
C GLY A 313 4.32 -14.02 15.07
N GLU A 314 3.45 -13.01 15.10
CA GLU A 314 2.29 -12.95 16.00
C GLU A 314 1.05 -12.39 15.31
N ASN A 315 -0.13 -12.69 15.87
CA ASN A 315 -1.37 -12.00 15.53
C ASN A 315 -1.59 -10.81 16.47
N LEU A 316 -1.82 -9.63 15.89
CA LEU A 316 -2.16 -8.41 16.59
C LEU A 316 -3.69 -8.30 16.70
N TRP A 317 -4.21 -8.71 17.85
CA TRP A 317 -5.64 -8.66 18.16
C TRP A 317 -6.15 -7.22 18.36
N GLU A 318 -7.48 -7.05 18.40
CA GLU A 318 -8.16 -5.75 18.45
C GLU A 318 -7.68 -4.84 19.60
N ASP A 319 -7.41 -5.41 20.77
CA ASP A 319 -6.89 -4.69 21.94
C ASP A 319 -5.43 -4.18 21.76
N ARG A 320 -4.77 -4.56 20.66
CA ARG A 320 -3.41 -4.16 20.28
C ARG A 320 -3.37 -3.45 18.92
N TRP A 321 -4.50 -2.99 18.39
CA TRP A 321 -4.52 -2.28 17.10
C TRP A 321 -3.71 -0.97 17.09
N ASP A 322 -3.49 -0.36 18.26
CA ASP A 322 -2.60 0.80 18.42
C ASP A 322 -1.11 0.44 18.24
N GLU A 323 -0.76 -0.85 18.27
CA GLU A 323 0.60 -1.32 18.02
C GLU A 323 0.85 -1.64 16.54
N VAL A 324 -0.18 -1.64 15.69
CA VAL A 324 -0.08 -2.01 14.26
C VAL A 324 0.80 -1.01 13.52
N LEU A 325 1.69 -1.53 12.66
CA LEU A 325 2.68 -0.77 11.94
C LEU A 325 2.49 -0.95 10.44
N PRO A 326 2.86 0.06 9.63
CA PRO A 326 2.97 -0.14 8.19
C PRO A 326 3.84 -1.35 7.89
N GLY A 327 3.45 -2.17 6.90
CA GLY A 327 4.14 -3.42 6.58
C GLY A 327 3.61 -4.67 7.29
N ASP A 328 2.69 -4.56 8.26
CA ASP A 328 2.02 -5.74 8.83
C ASP A 328 1.08 -6.37 7.77
N TYR A 329 0.98 -7.70 7.75
CA TYR A 329 0.15 -8.41 6.78
C TYR A 329 -1.28 -8.55 7.28
N VAL A 330 -2.25 -8.25 6.44
CA VAL A 330 -3.66 -8.22 6.82
C VAL A 330 -4.47 -9.13 5.94
N ASN A 331 -5.30 -9.96 6.57
CA ASN A 331 -6.42 -10.60 5.90
C ASN A 331 -7.71 -9.97 6.41
N LEU A 332 -8.52 -9.44 5.48
CA LEU A 332 -9.81 -8.83 5.80
C LEU A 332 -10.95 -9.60 5.12
N SER A 333 -12.11 -9.58 5.75
CA SER A 333 -13.37 -10.05 5.17
C SER A 333 -14.37 -8.91 5.08
N ARG A 334 -15.29 -9.01 4.12
CA ARG A 334 -16.35 -8.03 3.92
C ARG A 334 -17.72 -8.65 4.16
N SER A 335 -18.71 -7.83 4.53
CA SER A 335 -20.11 -8.26 4.67
C SER A 335 -20.72 -8.78 3.35
N THR A 336 -20.08 -8.49 2.22
CA THR A 336 -20.40 -9.06 0.90
C THR A 336 -19.97 -10.52 0.73
N GLY A 337 -19.24 -11.09 1.69
CA GLY A 337 -18.69 -12.45 1.64
C GLY A 337 -17.37 -12.57 0.87
N SER A 338 -16.79 -11.46 0.40
CA SER A 338 -15.46 -11.45 -0.19
C SER A 338 -14.37 -11.29 0.88
N GLY A 339 -13.17 -11.79 0.58
CA GLY A 339 -11.97 -11.59 1.40
C GLY A 339 -10.88 -10.87 0.62
N HIS A 340 -9.83 -10.44 1.31
CA HIS A 340 -8.66 -9.84 0.68
C HIS A 340 -7.41 -10.03 1.54
N ALA A 341 -6.26 -10.27 0.90
CA ALA A 341 -4.95 -10.30 1.54
C ALA A 341 -4.17 -9.05 1.12
N VAL A 342 -3.77 -8.25 2.10
CA VAL A 342 -3.19 -6.92 1.90
C VAL A 342 -2.06 -6.67 2.90
N ILE A 343 -1.38 -5.55 2.78
CA ILE A 343 -0.35 -5.09 3.71
C ILE A 343 -0.79 -3.75 4.27
N PHE A 344 -0.84 -3.64 5.59
CA PHE A 344 -1.27 -2.45 6.29
C PHE A 344 -0.39 -1.26 5.97
N VAL A 345 -1.01 -0.08 5.80
CA VAL A 345 -0.32 1.20 5.63
C VAL A 345 -0.65 2.12 6.79
N ASN A 346 -1.93 2.39 7.03
CA ASN A 346 -2.36 3.24 8.14
C ASN A 346 -3.82 2.98 8.52
N TRP A 347 -4.21 3.40 9.72
CA TRP A 347 -5.61 3.48 10.11
C TRP A 347 -6.28 4.70 9.47
N ILE A 348 -7.58 4.59 9.21
CA ILE A 348 -8.44 5.75 8.97
C ILE A 348 -9.18 6.01 10.27
N GLU A 349 -8.98 7.19 10.83
CA GLU A 349 -9.55 7.57 12.11
C GLU A 349 -10.49 8.76 11.97
N ASP A 350 -11.59 8.74 12.72
CA ASP A 350 -12.48 9.88 12.92
C ASP A 350 -12.66 10.06 14.43
N SER A 351 -12.30 11.25 14.93
CA SER A 351 -12.45 11.60 16.35
C SER A 351 -11.78 10.60 17.31
N GLY A 352 -10.67 9.98 16.88
CA GLY A 352 -9.91 8.96 17.63
C GLY A 352 -10.47 7.54 17.53
N GLU A 353 -11.58 7.33 16.82
CA GLU A 353 -12.11 6.00 16.50
C GLU A 353 -11.52 5.49 15.19
N LYS A 354 -11.06 4.23 15.15
CA LYS A 354 -10.63 3.57 13.92
C LYS A 354 -11.87 3.17 13.12
N ILE A 355 -12.11 3.87 12.02
CA ILE A 355 -13.30 3.69 11.17
C ILE A 355 -13.00 2.95 9.86
N GLY A 356 -11.73 2.64 9.61
CA GLY A 356 -11.28 1.96 8.40
C GLY A 356 -9.77 1.80 8.37
N LEU A 357 -9.24 1.30 7.27
CA LEU A 357 -7.81 1.17 7.05
C LEU A 357 -7.42 1.53 5.61
N ARG A 358 -6.21 2.07 5.49
CA ARG A 358 -5.46 2.16 4.25
C ARG A 358 -4.49 1.01 4.17
N TYR A 359 -4.42 0.38 2.99
CA TYR A 359 -3.54 -0.76 2.75
C TYR A 359 -2.93 -0.71 1.36
N TYR A 360 -1.85 -1.47 1.17
CA TYR A 360 -1.25 -1.80 -0.11
C TYR A 360 -1.56 -3.26 -0.47
N GLY A 361 -1.82 -3.53 -1.74
CA GLY A 361 -2.02 -4.89 -2.21
C GLY A 361 -2.20 -4.96 -3.71
N CYS A 362 -2.49 -6.15 -4.21
CA CYS A 362 -2.96 -6.31 -5.58
C CYS A 362 -4.48 -6.15 -5.58
N ASN A 363 -5.00 -5.13 -6.27
CA ASN A 363 -6.42 -4.75 -6.24
C ASN A 363 -7.03 -4.70 -7.63
N SER A 364 -8.31 -5.06 -7.74
CA SER A 364 -9.07 -4.89 -8.98
C SER A 364 -9.22 -3.43 -9.40
N ARG A 365 -9.13 -2.52 -8.42
CA ARG A 365 -9.03 -1.08 -8.56
C ARG A 365 -8.24 -0.54 -7.36
N GLY A 366 -7.37 0.42 -7.58
CA GLY A 366 -6.75 1.15 -6.49
C GLY A 366 -5.99 2.37 -6.99
N ALA A 367 -5.68 3.28 -6.09
CA ALA A 367 -4.94 4.47 -6.44
C ALA A 367 -3.47 4.12 -6.66
N SER A 368 -2.85 4.76 -7.66
CA SER A 368 -1.41 4.70 -7.89
C SER A 368 -0.64 5.19 -6.65
N CYS A 369 -1.22 6.13 -5.91
CA CYS A 369 -0.64 6.74 -4.72
C CYS A 369 -1.67 6.88 -3.59
N PRO A 370 -1.24 7.26 -2.37
CA PRO A 370 -2.07 8.05 -1.46
C PRO A 370 -2.82 9.14 -2.21
N ASP A 371 -4.08 8.85 -2.51
CA ASP A 371 -5.03 9.79 -3.06
C ASP A 371 -5.99 10.16 -1.92
N PRO A 372 -5.81 11.36 -1.31
CA PRO A 372 -6.73 11.87 -0.30
C PRO A 372 -8.11 12.28 -0.89
N ASP A 373 -8.23 12.33 -2.21
CA ASP A 373 -9.40 12.85 -2.96
C ASP A 373 -10.19 11.77 -3.69
N ASP A 374 -9.58 10.59 -3.83
CA ASP A 374 -10.23 9.33 -4.13
C ASP A 374 -10.08 8.33 -2.96
N PRO A 375 -10.62 8.64 -1.75
CA PRO A 375 -10.61 7.71 -0.62
C PRO A 375 -11.40 6.42 -0.91
N LEU A 376 -12.09 6.34 -2.07
CA LEU A 376 -12.87 5.21 -2.55
C LEU A 376 -12.18 4.42 -3.69
N GLY A 377 -11.01 4.87 -4.19
CA GLY A 377 -10.24 4.19 -5.25
C GLY A 377 -10.98 4.03 -6.59
N THR A 378 -11.86 4.97 -6.93
CA THR A 378 -12.77 4.96 -8.09
C THR A 378 -12.09 5.20 -9.44
N THR A 379 -10.92 5.83 -9.47
CA THR A 379 -10.12 6.08 -10.68
C THR A 379 -9.06 5.01 -10.95
N GLY A 380 -9.06 3.96 -10.12
CA GLY A 380 -7.89 3.15 -9.87
C GLY A 380 -7.38 2.25 -11.00
N ASN A 381 -6.06 2.11 -11.04
CA ASN A 381 -5.36 1.10 -11.80
C ASN A 381 -5.61 -0.28 -11.19
N SER A 382 -5.85 -1.28 -12.03
CA SER A 382 -5.87 -2.68 -11.61
C SER A 382 -4.44 -3.13 -11.36
N GLY A 383 -4.15 -3.76 -10.22
CA GLY A 383 -2.80 -4.25 -9.90
C GLY A 383 -2.28 -3.84 -8.53
N PRO A 384 -0.94 -3.87 -8.33
CA PRO A 384 -0.27 -3.32 -7.16
C PRO A 384 -0.67 -1.86 -6.97
N SER A 385 -1.35 -1.57 -5.88
CA SER A 385 -1.92 -0.25 -5.64
C SER A 385 -2.29 -0.06 -4.18
N PHE A 386 -2.58 1.18 -3.81
CA PHE A 386 -3.09 1.52 -2.49
C PHE A 386 -4.61 1.66 -2.53
N VAL A 387 -5.28 1.19 -1.49
CA VAL A 387 -6.73 1.31 -1.34
C VAL A 387 -7.06 1.68 0.10
N THR A 388 -8.13 2.45 0.26
CA THR A 388 -8.74 2.74 1.56
C THR A 388 -10.10 2.05 1.60
N GLU A 389 -10.36 1.32 2.69
CA GLU A 389 -11.66 0.72 2.95
C GLU A 389 -12.13 1.03 4.37
N TYR A 390 -13.43 1.25 4.50
CA TYR A 390 -14.06 1.55 5.78
C TYR A 390 -14.69 0.30 6.40
N PHE A 391 -14.80 0.32 7.72
CA PHE A 391 -15.48 -0.70 8.49
C PHE A 391 -17.00 -0.65 8.26
N GLU A 392 -17.65 -1.80 8.44
CA GLU A 392 -19.11 -1.88 8.53
C GLU A 392 -19.59 -0.99 9.68
N GLY A 393 -20.63 -0.19 9.42
CA GLY A 393 -21.09 0.87 10.34
C GLY A 393 -20.51 2.25 10.05
N HIS A 394 -19.38 2.34 9.34
CA HIS A 394 -18.71 3.61 8.99
C HIS A 394 -18.69 3.87 7.47
N GLY A 395 -19.73 3.40 6.77
CA GLY A 395 -19.88 3.60 5.32
C GLY A 395 -19.13 2.59 4.44
N GLY A 396 -18.43 1.61 5.04
CA GLY A 396 -17.77 0.54 4.31
C GLY A 396 -18.37 -0.84 4.53
N THR A 397 -17.63 -1.87 4.12
CA THR A 397 -18.07 -3.27 4.19
C THR A 397 -17.08 -4.18 4.90
N VAL A 398 -15.91 -3.68 5.31
CA VAL A 398 -14.91 -4.48 6.04
C VAL A 398 -15.46 -4.83 7.41
N LEU A 399 -15.40 -6.10 7.78
CA LEU A 399 -15.86 -6.58 9.08
C LEU A 399 -14.70 -6.54 10.09
N PRO A 400 -14.72 -5.63 11.10
CA PRO A 400 -13.64 -5.51 12.09
C PRO A 400 -13.32 -6.84 12.79
N GLU A 401 -14.34 -7.65 13.10
CA GLU A 401 -14.20 -8.93 13.79
C GLU A 401 -13.64 -10.07 12.91
N TYR A 402 -13.41 -9.79 11.62
CA TYR A 402 -12.73 -10.67 10.67
C TYR A 402 -11.52 -9.99 10.02
N LEU A 403 -10.90 -9.05 10.75
CA LEU A 403 -9.61 -8.47 10.43
C LEU A 403 -8.50 -9.22 11.19
N PHE A 404 -7.59 -9.85 10.46
CA PHE A 404 -6.46 -10.59 11.03
C PHE A 404 -5.17 -9.89 10.64
N ILE A 405 -4.39 -9.44 11.62
CA ILE A 405 -3.19 -8.63 11.39
C ILE A 405 -1.98 -9.40 11.90
N GLY A 406 -1.11 -9.83 10.99
CA GLY A 406 0.09 -10.60 11.27
C GLY A 406 1.33 -9.73 11.24
N ARG A 407 2.07 -9.69 12.35
CA ARG A 407 3.41 -9.10 12.41
C ARG A 407 4.47 -10.19 12.31
N VAL A 408 5.46 -9.96 11.46
CA VAL A 408 6.63 -10.84 11.31
C VAL A 408 7.72 -10.41 12.27
N PHE A 409 8.31 -11.36 12.99
CA PHE A 409 9.48 -11.08 13.82
C PHE A 409 10.74 -10.95 12.96
N GLU A 410 11.69 -10.15 13.42
CA GLU A 410 12.96 -10.00 12.73
C GLU A 410 13.74 -11.33 12.70
N PRO A 411 14.21 -11.78 11.51
CA PRO A 411 14.94 -13.04 11.40
C PRO A 411 16.25 -13.02 12.17
N THR A 412 16.74 -14.21 12.49
CA THR A 412 18.01 -14.42 13.19
C THR A 412 19.04 -15.07 12.25
N THR A 413 20.28 -14.58 12.26
CA THR A 413 21.35 -15.06 11.38
C THR A 413 21.93 -16.42 11.80
N ALA A 414 21.60 -16.92 12.99
CA ALA A 414 21.96 -18.25 13.50
C ALA A 414 21.02 -18.67 14.64
N PRO A 415 20.82 -19.98 14.90
CA PRO A 415 20.25 -20.48 16.15
C PRO A 415 21.14 -20.24 17.36
#